data_AF-A0A1M5PME2-F1
#
_entry.id   AF-A0A1M5PME2-F1
#
_cell.length_a   1.000
_cell.length_b   1.000
_cell.length_c   1.000
_cell.angle_alpha   90.00
_cell.angle_beta   90.00
_cell.angle_gamma   90.00
#
_symmetry.space_group_name_H-M   'P 1'
#
loop_
_entity.id
_entity.type
_entity.pdbx_description
1 polymer ?
#
loop_
_entity_poly.entity_id
_entity_poly.type
_entity_poly.pdbx_seq_one_letter_code
_entity_poly.pdbx_strand_id
1 'polypeptide(L)' 'MEDIVRYRALEAFCRQRAQMEGEGSAFWLEEADILAQLIIMESRLKILATSHEEEKRRPNLGA' A
#
# COMPACT_ATOMS: atom_id res chain seq x y z
N MET A 1 -5.24 3.11 8.57
CA MET A 1 -5.68 1.75 8.14
C MET A 1 -6.66 1.86 6.97
N GLU A 2 -7.42 2.95 6.92
CA GLU A 2 -8.36 3.31 5.85
C GLU A 2 -7.72 3.39 4.45
N ASP A 3 -6.49 3.93 4.33
CA ASP A 3 -5.83 4.10 3.04
C ASP A 3 -5.44 2.76 2.37
N ILE A 4 -4.79 1.83 3.09
CA ILE A 4 -4.53 0.47 2.55
C ILE A 4 -5.82 -0.22 2.08
N VAL A 5 -6.90 -0.12 2.86
CA VAL A 5 -8.17 -0.76 2.50
C VAL A 5 -8.74 -0.13 1.23
N ARG A 6 -8.69 1.20 1.13
CA ARG A 6 -9.11 1.94 -0.06
C ARG A 6 -8.26 1.58 -1.28
N TYR A 7 -6.94 1.53 -1.16
CA TYR A 7 -6.06 1.18 -2.27
C TYR A 7 -6.30 -0.25 -2.75
N ARG A 8 -6.54 -1.21 -1.84
CA ARG A 8 -6.89 -2.59 -2.21
C ARG A 8 -8.23 -2.68 -2.95
N ALA A 9 -9.23 -1.92 -2.51
CA ALA A 9 -10.52 -1.89 -3.18
C ALA A 9 -10.39 -1.32 -4.60
N LEU A 10 -9.61 -0.25 -4.78
CA LEU A 10 -9.33 0.33 -6.08
C LEU A 10 -8.49 -0.60 -6.97
N GLU A 11 -7.52 -1.31 -6.40
CA GLU A 11 -6.70 -2.28 -7.14
C GLU A 11 -7.58 -3.38 -7.73
N ALA A 12 -8.44 -3.98 -6.89
CA ALA A 12 -9.37 -5.02 -7.32
C ALA A 12 -10.33 -4.52 -8.41
N PHE A 13 -10.83 -3.29 -8.26
CA PHE A 13 -11.66 -2.64 -9.27
C PHE A 13 -10.93 -2.50 -10.61
N CYS A 14 -9.69 -2.00 -10.60
CA CYS A 14 -8.89 -1.84 -11.82
C CYS A 14 -8.64 -3.20 -12.51
N ARG A 15 -8.30 -4.24 -11.74
CA ARG A 15 -8.12 -5.60 -12.29
C ARG A 15 -9.41 -6.16 -12.90
N GLN A 16 -10.57 -5.89 -12.31
CA GLN A 16 -11.85 -6.29 -12.87
C GLN A 16 -12.13 -5.54 -14.18
N ARG A 17 -11.88 -4.22 -14.23
CA ARG A 17 -12.09 -3.39 -15.43
C ARG A 17 -11.20 -3.81 -16.59
N ALA A 18 -9.96 -4.22 -16.30
CA ALA A 18 -9.03 -4.72 -17.31
C ALA A 18 -9.53 -5.98 -18.06
N GLN A 19 -10.49 -6.71 -17.49
CA GLN A 19 -11.09 -7.92 -18.08
C GLN A 19 -12.38 -7.65 -18.86
N MET A 20 -12.89 -6.41 -18.86
CA MET A 20 -14.12 -6.06 -19.55
C MET A 20 -13.86 -5.71 -21.02
N GLU A 21 -14.70 -6.22 -21.93
CA GLU A 21 -14.63 -5.86 -23.34
C GLU A 21 -14.89 -4.36 -23.56
N GLY A 22 -14.15 -3.75 -24.48
CA GLY A 22 -14.25 -2.32 -24.79
C GLY A 22 -13.43 -1.41 -23.86
N GLU A 23 -12.80 -1.97 -22.83
CA GLU A 23 -11.93 -1.23 -21.91
C GLU A 23 -10.46 -1.27 -22.32
N GLY A 24 -9.73 -0.21 -21.99
CA GLY A 24 -8.27 -0.16 -22.15
C GLY A 24 -7.57 -1.03 -21.12
N SER A 25 -7.44 -2.33 -21.40
CA SER A 25 -6.84 -3.30 -20.45
C SER A 25 -5.45 -2.88 -19.96
N ALA A 26 -4.61 -2.33 -20.84
CA ALA A 26 -3.28 -1.82 -20.49
C ALA A 26 -3.35 -0.68 -19.45
N PHE A 27 -4.25 0.28 -19.64
CA PHE A 27 -4.46 1.39 -18.70
C PHE A 27 -4.91 0.88 -17.33
N TRP A 28 -5.92 0.00 -17.30
CA TRP A 28 -6.44 -0.53 -16.04
C TRP A 28 -5.43 -1.41 -15.29
N LEU A 29 -4.58 -2.14 -16.00
CA LEU A 29 -3.50 -2.91 -15.36
C LEU A 29 -2.40 -2.00 -14.80
N GLU A 30 -2.03 -0.94 -15.51
CA GLU A 30 -1.06 0.05 -15.02
C GLU A 30 -1.54 0.73 -13.73
N GLU A 31 -2.80 1.18 -13.70
CA GLU A 31 -3.40 1.76 -12.49
C GLU A 31 -3.44 0.76 -11.32
N ALA A 32 -3.75 -0.52 -11.59
CA ALA A 32 -3.72 -1.56 -10.57
C ALA A 32 -2.31 -1.76 -9.99
N ASP A 33 -1.27 -1.72 -10.83
CA ASP A 33 0.11 -1.90 -10.40
C ASP A 33 0.63 -0.69 -9.60
N ILE A 34 0.21 0.54 -9.94
CA ILE A 34 0.48 1.73 -9.14
C ILE A 34 -0.14 1.58 -7.74
N LEU A 35 -1.40 1.15 -7.66
CA LEU A 35 -2.08 0.94 -6.37
C LEU A 35 -1.41 -0.16 -5.52
N ALA A 36 -0.95 -1.24 -6.15
CA ALA A 36 -0.17 -2.28 -5.47
C ALA A 36 1.14 -1.74 -4.87
N GLN A 37 1.84 -0.86 -5.60
CA GLN A 37 3.05 -0.21 -5.09
C GLN A 37 2.76 0.71 -3.91
N LEU A 38 1.66 1.48 -3.96
CA LEU A 38 1.23 2.34 -2.85
C LEU A 38 0.94 1.53 -1.57
N ILE A 39 0.28 0.38 -1.69
CA ILE A 39 0.02 -0.53 -0.55
C ILE A 39 1.32 -1.01 0.09
N ILE A 40 2.31 -1.40 -0.73
CA ILE A 40 3.62 -1.85 -0.24
C ILE A 40 4.34 -0.70 0.46
N MET A 41 4.33 0.50 -0.13
CA MET A 41 4.97 1.68 0.43
C MET A 41 4.34 2.09 1.77
N GLU A 42 3.01 2.14 1.87
CA GLU A 42 2.32 2.46 3.12
C GLU A 42 2.60 1.41 4.21
N SER A 43 2.66 0.13 3.84
CA SER A 43 3.03 -0.96 4.75
C SER A 43 4.45 -0.78 5.29
N ARG A 44 5.41 -0.43 4.43
CA ARG A 44 6.80 -0.15 4.82
C ARG A 44 6.90 1.06 5.74
N LEU A 45 6.20 2.15 5.42
CA LEU A 45 6.18 3.36 6.25
C LEU A 45 5.63 3.08 7.66
N LYS A 46 4.60 2.25 7.78
CA LYS A 46 4.08 1.83 9.09
C LYS A 46 5.10 1.05 9.90
N ILE A 47 5.81 0.10 9.28
CA ILE A 47 6.86 -0.69 9.95
C ILE A 47 7.98 0.22 10.45
N LEU A 48 8.41 1.18 9.62
CA LEU A 48 9.44 2.15 10.00
C LEU A 48 8.98 3.06 11.15
N ALA A 49 7.73 3.54 11.10
CA ALA A 49 7.16 4.34 12.17
C ALA A 49 7.10 3.58 13.50
N THR A 50 6.70 2.31 13.48
CA THR A 50 6.68 1.48 14.70
C THR A 50 8.08 1.18 15.24
N SER A 51 9.05 0.93 14.36
CA SER A 51 10.46 0.70 14.75
C SER A 51 11.06 1.91 15.46
N HIS A 52 10.76 3.12 14.98
CA HIS A 52 11.25 4.35 15.59
C HIS A 52 10.61 4.64 16.96
N GLU A 53 9.34 4.29 17.15
CA GLU A 53 8.66 4.39 18.44
C GLU A 53 9.19 3.36 19.46
N GLU A 54 9.55 2.16 19.02
CA GLU A 54 10.19 1.16 19.88
C GLU A 54 11.59 1.57 20.34
N GLU A 55 12.37 2.23 19.47
CA GLU A 55 13.72 2.71 19.82
C GLU A 55 13.67 3.85 20.85
N LYS A 56 12.71 4.79 20.72
CA LYS A 56 12.47 5.83 21.73
C LYS A 56 12.00 5.29 23.08
N ARG A 57 11.32 4.14 23.10
CA ARG A 57 10.82 3.52 24.34
C ARG A 57 11.87 2.71 25.10
N ARG A 58 13.02 2.41 24.52
CA ARG A 58 14.12 1.76 25.26
C ARG A 58 14.75 2.83 26.16
N PRO A 59 14.62 2.75 27.50
CA PRO A 59 15.39 3.61 28.36
C PRO A 59 16.86 3.24 28.16
N ASN A 60 17.73 4.24 28.06
CA ASN A 60 19.19 4.05 28.04
C ASN A 60 19.59 3.24 29.28
N LEU A 61 19.77 1.93 29.13
CA LEU A 61 20.32 1.03 30.16
C LEU A 61 21.86 1.14 30.23
N GLY A 62 22.39 2.33 29.95
CA GLY A 62 23.81 2.61 29.94
C GLY A 62 24.10 3.96 30.57
N ALA A 63 24.25 3.96 31.89
CA ALA A 63 25.02 4.91 32.68
C ALA A 63 25.42 4.23 34.00
#